data_AF-A0A9X7GNQ1-F1
#
_entry.id   AF-A0A9X7GNQ1-F1
#
_cell.length_a   1.000
_cell.length_b   1.000
_cell.length_c   1.000
_cell.angle_alpha   90.00
_cell.angle_beta   90.00
_cell.angle_gamma   90.00
#
_symmetry.space_group_name_H-M   'P 1'
#
loop_
_entity.id
_entity.type
_entity.pdbx_description
1 polymer ?
#
loop_
_entity_poly.entity_id
_entity_poly.type
_entity_poly.pdbx_seq_one_letter_code
_entity_poly.pdbx_strand_id
1 'polypeptide(L)'
;MLDHAQPTEFPIYGANTVVLYNESVASVYPVIRASAPMQVVMGNTTYQVPAGESNAYELALQAGDNTLKILGHGTISFHFHKEIL
;
A
#
# COMPACT_ATOMS: atom_id res chain seq x y z
N MET A 1 8.27 -12.19 21.84
CA MET A 1 7.40 -11.53 20.86
C MET A 1 8.29 -10.53 20.14
N LEU A 2 8.64 -10.77 18.86
CA LEU A 2 9.43 -9.81 18.10
C LEU A 2 8.40 -8.89 17.43
N ASP A 3 8.26 -7.68 17.97
CA ASP A 3 7.40 -6.64 17.40
C ASP A 3 7.99 -6.25 16.03
N HIS A 4 7.66 -7.02 15.00
CA HIS A 4 8.13 -6.80 13.64
C HIS A 4 7.24 -5.74 13.00
N ALA A 5 7.59 -4.46 13.17
CA ALA A 5 6.97 -3.40 12.40
C ALA A 5 7.37 -3.56 10.92
N GLN A 6 6.42 -3.96 10.07
CA GLN A 6 6.65 -3.99 8.64
C GLN A 6 6.92 -2.57 8.12
N PRO A 7 7.90 -2.37 7.22
CA PRO A 7 8.05 -1.09 6.56
C PRO A 7 6.79 -0.84 5.73
N THR A 8 6.17 0.32 5.92
CA THR A 8 5.02 0.74 5.13
C THR A 8 5.33 1.93 4.22
N GLU A 9 6.60 2.36 4.16
CA GLU A 9 7.11 3.40 3.28
C GLU A 9 8.22 2.84 2.39
N PHE A 10 8.14 3.14 1.09
CA PHE A 10 9.01 2.57 0.08
C PHE A 10 9.48 3.65 -0.91
N PRO A 11 10.80 3.77 -1.15
CA PRO A 11 11.31 4.50 -2.30
C PRO A 11 11.12 3.67 -3.56
N ILE A 12 10.57 4.27 -4.60
CA ILE A 12 10.21 3.65 -5.88
C ILE A 12 11.09 4.25 -6.98
N TYR A 13 11.75 3.39 -7.75
CA TYR A 13 12.64 3.76 -8.85
C TYR A 13 12.25 2.96 -10.10
N GLY A 14 11.33 3.50 -10.89
CA GLY A 14 10.80 2.81 -12.06
C GLY A 14 9.73 1.81 -11.68
N ALA A 15 10.10 0.56 -11.43
CA ALA A 15 9.16 -0.51 -11.08
C ALA A 15 9.68 -1.35 -9.90
N ASN A 16 8.96 -1.33 -8.79
CA ASN A 16 9.29 -2.09 -7.59
C ASN A 16 8.14 -3.06 -7.28
N THR A 17 8.48 -4.23 -6.76
CA THR A 17 7.50 -5.15 -6.15
C THR A 17 7.68 -5.10 -4.64
N VAL A 18 6.59 -4.85 -3.93
CA VAL A 18 6.53 -4.82 -2.46
C VAL A 18 5.45 -5.77 -1.98
N VAL A 19 5.61 -6.29 -0.77
CA VAL A 19 4.60 -7.13 -0.12
C VAL A 19 4.12 -6.40 1.12
N LEU A 20 2.81 -6.18 1.22
CA LEU A 20 2.16 -5.67 2.43
C LEU A 20 1.44 -6.81 3.13
N TYR A 21 1.72 -6.99 4.42
CA TYR A 21 1.09 -8.03 5.23
C TYR A 21 -0.09 -7.45 5.99
N ASN A 22 -1.30 -7.97 5.75
CA ASN A 22 -2.46 -7.66 6.56
C ASN A 22 -2.62 -8.73 7.66
N GLU A 23 -2.34 -8.35 8.91
CA GLU A 23 -2.46 -9.21 10.09
C GLU A 23 -3.91 -9.51 10.48
N SER A 24 -4.88 -8.80 9.90
CA SER A 24 -6.30 -8.92 10.23
C SER A 24 -6.96 -10.04 9.44
N VAL A 25 -8.01 -10.64 10.01
CA VAL A 25 -8.87 -11.61 9.30
C VAL A 25 -9.79 -10.95 8.27
N ALA A 26 -10.00 -9.63 8.37
CA ALA A 26 -10.81 -8.83 7.46
C ALA A 26 -9.93 -8.06 6.47
N SER A 27 -10.51 -7.67 5.34
CA SER A 27 -9.83 -6.76 4.40
C SER A 27 -9.61 -5.38 5.02
N VAL A 28 -8.45 -4.79 4.76
CA VAL A 28 -8.12 -3.43 5.22
C VAL A 28 -7.87 -2.50 4.04
N TYR A 29 -8.29 -1.25 4.19
CA TYR A 29 -8.17 -0.20 3.18
C TYR A 29 -7.18 0.85 3.68
N PRO A 30 -5.91 0.82 3.26
CA PRO A 30 -4.92 1.77 3.74
C PRO A 30 -5.16 3.16 3.13
N VAL A 31 -4.73 4.19 3.83
CA VAL A 31 -4.49 5.51 3.22
C VAL A 31 -3.13 5.46 2.54
N ILE A 32 -3.09 5.84 1.26
CA ILE A 32 -1.85 5.87 0.48
C ILE A 32 -1.36 7.31 0.42
N ARG A 33 -0.07 7.53 0.66
CA ARG A 33 0.59 8.81 0.41
C ARG A 33 1.72 8.63 -0.58
N ALA A 34 1.72 9.39 -1.66
CA ALA A 34 2.76 9.35 -2.66
C ALA A 34 3.41 10.74 -2.87
N SER A 35 4.72 10.79 -3.05
CA SER A 35 5.43 12.06 -3.32
C SER A 35 5.27 12.54 -4.77
N ALA A 36 4.86 11.66 -5.67
CA ALA A 36 4.65 11.90 -7.10
C ALA A 36 3.52 10.96 -7.59
N PRO A 37 2.90 11.22 -8.76
CA PRO A 37 1.93 10.29 -9.33
C PRO A 37 2.56 8.91 -9.60
N MET A 38 1.89 7.84 -9.19
CA MET A 38 2.33 6.46 -9.32
C MET A 38 1.18 5.55 -9.74
N GLN A 39 1.53 4.37 -10.23
CA GLN A 39 0.58 3.31 -10.55
C GLN A 39 0.84 2.13 -9.62
N VAL A 40 -0.19 1.65 -8.92
CA VAL A 40 -0.12 0.44 -8.10
C VAL A 40 -0.92 -0.65 -8.79
N VAL A 41 -0.34 -1.83 -8.95
CA VAL A 41 -0.98 -3.00 -9.54
C VAL A 41 -1.03 -4.11 -8.50
N MET A 42 -2.23 -4.60 -8.22
CA MET A 42 -2.48 -5.72 -7.31
C MET A 42 -3.31 -6.77 -8.04
N GLY A 43 -2.71 -7.92 -8.31
CA GLY A 43 -3.31 -8.92 -9.19
C GLY A 43 -3.60 -8.33 -10.58
N ASN A 44 -4.89 -8.25 -10.94
CA ASN A 44 -5.36 -7.73 -12.23
C ASN A 44 -5.87 -6.28 -12.14
N THR A 45 -5.90 -5.69 -10.94
CA THR A 45 -6.43 -4.34 -10.72
C THR A 45 -5.30 -3.33 -10.73
N THR A 46 -5.51 -2.22 -11.44
CA THR A 46 -4.56 -1.12 -11.53
C THR A 46 -5.17 0.13 -10.90
N TYR A 47 -4.45 0.74 -9.97
CA TYR A 47 -4.83 1.92 -9.22
C TYR A 47 -3.91 3.08 -9.61
N GLN A 48 -4.49 4.22 -9.98
CA GLN A 48 -3.73 5.45 -10.18
C GLN A 48 -3.68 6.20 -8.85
N VAL A 49 -2.46 6.41 -8.35
CA VAL A 49 -2.21 7.11 -7.09
C VAL A 49 -1.64 8.49 -7.43
N PRO A 50 -2.42 9.58 -7.30
CA PRO A 50 -1.87 10.92 -7.47
C PRO A 50 -0.85 11.26 -6.37
N ALA A 51 -0.06 12.30 -6.58
CA ALA A 51 0.78 12.85 -5.53
C ALA A 51 -0.09 13.40 -4.38
N GLY A 52 0.40 13.27 -3.14
CA GLY A 52 -0.33 13.61 -1.94
C GLY A 52 -1.02 12.40 -1.32
N GLU A 53 -2.09 12.66 -0.57
CA GLU A 53 -2.87 11.64 0.10
C GLU A 53 -4.01 11.12 -0.79
N SER A 54 -4.18 9.81 -0.84
CA SER A 54 -5.23 9.12 -1.55
C SER A 54 -5.90 8.13 -0.61
N ASN A 55 -7.20 8.30 -0.40
CA ASN A 55 -8.00 7.29 0.28
C ASN A 55 -8.15 6.10 -0.67
N ALA A 56 -7.50 4.98 -0.36
CA ALA A 56 -7.49 3.83 -1.25
C ALA A 56 -8.69 2.92 -0.99
N TYR A 57 -9.90 3.48 -1.10
CA TYR A 57 -11.15 2.73 -0.94
C TYR A 57 -11.23 1.52 -1.88
N GLU A 58 -10.47 1.53 -2.98
CA GLU A 58 -10.45 0.45 -3.95
C GLU A 58 -9.29 -0.55 -3.72
N LEU A 59 -8.25 -0.19 -2.95
CA LEU A 59 -7.09 -1.06 -2.67
C LEU A 59 -7.37 -1.86 -1.39
N ALA A 60 -8.14 -2.94 -1.53
CA ALA A 60 -8.49 -3.83 -0.42
C ALA A 60 -7.39 -4.88 -0.17
N LEU A 61 -6.58 -4.69 0.88
CA LEU A 61 -5.59 -5.67 1.29
C LEU A 61 -6.27 -6.86 1.98
N GLN A 62 -6.17 -8.04 1.37
CA GLN A 62 -6.71 -9.29 1.90
C GLN A 62 -5.90 -9.79 3.09
N ALA A 63 -6.48 -10.62 3.96
CA ALA A 63 -5.75 -11.24 5.05
C ALA A 63 -4.50 -11.96 4.52
N GLY A 64 -3.35 -11.73 5.16
CA GLY A 64 -2.07 -12.28 4.73
C GLY A 64 -1.29 -11.36 3.77
N ASP A 65 -0.50 -11.99 2.89
CA ASP A 65 0.41 -11.30 1.98
C ASP A 65 -0.30 -10.70 0.77
N ASN A 66 -0.10 -9.41 0.54
CA ASN A 66 -0.60 -8.69 -0.63
C ASN A 66 0.60 -8.20 -1.45
N THR A 67 0.80 -8.82 -2.61
CA THR A 67 1.87 -8.43 -3.53
C THR A 67 1.42 -7.26 -4.39
N LEU A 68 2.14 -6.15 -4.29
CA LEU A 68 1.91 -4.92 -5.05
C LEU A 68 3.08 -4.68 -6.00
N LYS A 69 2.77 -4.41 -7.27
CA LYS A 69 3.73 -3.86 -8.22
C LYS A 69 3.49 -2.37 -8.37
N ILE A 70 4.47 -1.56 -8.04
CA ILE A 70 4.38 -0.11 -8.03
C ILE A 70 5.27 0.44 -9.14
N LEU A 71 4.68 1.25 -10.02
CA LEU A 71 5.38 1.95 -11.10
C LEU A 71 5.37 3.46 -10.84
N GLY A 72 6.54 4.09 -10.86
CA GLY A 72 6.69 5.52 -10.61
C GLY A 72 8.11 5.89 -10.21
N HIS A 73 8.30 7.14 -9.79
CA HIS A 73 9.56 7.61 -9.25
C HIS A 73 9.29 8.58 -8.08
N GLY A 74 9.67 8.19 -6.87
CA GLY A 74 9.39 8.95 -5.65
C GLY A 74 9.25 8.03 -4.44
N THR A 75 8.55 8.48 -3.40
CA THR A 75 8.24 7.68 -2.21
C THR A 75 6.75 7.41 -2.13
N ILE A 76 6.36 6.20 -1.74
CA ILE A 76 4.98 5.80 -1.46
C ILE A 76 4.88 5.19 -0.06
N SER A 77 3.83 5.53 0.69
CA SER A 77 3.57 4.95 2.01
C SER A 77 2.12 4.52 2.21
N PHE A 78 1.92 3.51 3.03
CA PHE A 78 0.63 2.89 3.34
C PHE A 78 0.34 3.01 4.83
N HIS A 79 -0.77 3.68 5.16
CA HIS A 79 -1.16 4.01 6.53
C HIS A 79 -2.43 3.24 6.86
N PHE A 80 -2.31 2.28 7.78
CA PHE A 80 -3.43 1.47 8.24
C PHE A 80 -4.13 2.21 9.38
N HIS A 81 -5.37 2.64 9.18
CA HIS A 81 -6.19 3.09 10.29
C HIS A 81 -6.66 1.85 11.07
N LYS A 82 -6.29 1.76 12.35
CA LYS A 82 -7.11 0.99 13.29
C LYS A 82 -8.41 1.79 13.42
N GLU A 83 -9.52 1.27 12.91
CA GLU A 83 -10.82 1.75 13.38
C GLU A 83 -10.85 1.50 14.90
N ILE A 84 -10.68 2.57 15.69
CA ILE A 84 -10.97 2.52 17.11
C ILE A 84 -12.48 2.68 17.19
N LEU A 85 -13.20 1.55 17.33
CA LEU A 85 -14.59 1.53 17.77
C LEU A 85 -14.68 1.82 19.27
#